data_AF-A0A942QVB1-F1
#
_entry.id   AF-A0A942QVB1-F1
#
_cell.length_a   1.000
_cell.length_b   1.000
_cell.length_c   1.000
_cell.angle_alpha   90.00
_cell.angle_beta   90.00
_cell.angle_gamma   90.00
#
_symmetry.space_group_name_H-M   'P 1'
#
loop_
_entity.id
_entity.type
_entity.pdbx_description
1 polymer ?
#
loop_
_entity_poly.entity_id
_entity_poly.type
_entity_poly.pdbx_seq_one_letter_code
_entity_poly.pdbx_strand_id
1 'polypeptide(L)'
;MSSTTIRLSLEHAKILRDLSRTVNLPMHVIAGQAIEDYRRKVLLEATNEAFQALRGNPLQWAEEVAERKAWEATLGDEWENRP
;
A
#
# COMPACT_ATOMS: atom_id res chain seq x y z
N MET A 1 -24.21 -7.31 5.53
CA MET A 1 -22.82 -7.52 6.00
C MET A 1 -22.81 -8.77 6.86
N SER A 2 -22.12 -9.83 6.46
CA SER A 2 -21.91 -11.02 7.29
C SER A 2 -20.80 -10.76 8.30
N SER A 3 -21.04 -11.04 9.57
CA SER A 3 -20.02 -10.95 10.62
C SER A 3 -19.41 -12.33 10.90
N THR A 4 -18.12 -12.35 11.22
CA THR A 4 -17.43 -13.53 11.75
C THR A 4 -16.73 -13.18 13.06
N THR A 5 -16.43 -14.18 13.88
CA THR A 5 -15.74 -14.01 15.15
C THR A 5 -14.33 -14.56 15.02
N ILE A 6 -13.33 -13.72 15.29
CA ILE A 6 -11.92 -14.13 15.33
C ILE A 6 -11.43 -14.20 16.78
N ARG A 7 -10.47 -15.09 17.05
CA ARG A 7 -9.81 -15.16 18.36
C ARG A 7 -8.72 -14.10 18.43
N LEU A 8 -8.73 -13.33 19.51
CA LEU A 8 -7.72 -12.32 19.87
C LEU A 8 -7.28 -12.58 21.31
N SER A 9 -6.04 -12.22 21.65
CA SER A 9 -5.64 -12.21 23.07
C SER A 9 -6.46 -11.17 23.83
N LEU A 10 -6.65 -11.40 25.14
CA LEU A 10 -7.37 -10.46 26.00
C LEU A 10 -6.71 -9.07 26.01
N GLU A 11 -5.38 -9.04 25.93
CA GLU A 11 -4.59 -7.81 25.84
C GLU A 11 -4.89 -7.03 24.56
N HIS A 12 -4.83 -7.67 23.39
CA HIS A 12 -5.12 -7.00 22.11
C HIS A 12 -6.58 -6.56 22.02
N ALA A 13 -7.52 -7.35 22.56
CA ALA A 13 -8.92 -6.96 22.64
C ALA A 13 -9.14 -5.73 23.53
N LYS A 14 -8.35 -5.58 24.62
CA LYS A 14 -8.36 -4.38 25.46
C LYS A 14 -7.83 -3.17 24.71
N ILE A 15 -6.70 -3.30 24.02
CA ILE A 15 -6.13 -2.23 23.18
C ILE A 15 -7.13 -1.76 22.12
N LEU A 16 -7.77 -2.69 21.41
CA LEU A 16 -8.76 -2.36 20.39
C LEU A 16 -9.98 -1.62 20.97
N ARG A 17 -10.41 -2.00 22.19
CA ARG A 17 -11.50 -1.32 22.90
C ARG A 17 -11.10 0.08 23.35
N ASP A 18 -9.88 0.25 23.85
CA ASP A 18 -9.38 1.55 24.30
C ASP A 18 -9.21 2.49 23.10
N LEU A 19 -8.68 2.00 21.97
CA LEU A 19 -8.64 2.75 20.70
C LEU A 19 -10.05 3.17 20.26
N SER A 20 -11.01 2.24 20.28
CA SER A 20 -12.42 2.51 19.95
C SER A 20 -13.01 3.67 20.74
N ARG A 21 -12.69 3.77 22.03
CA ARG A 21 -13.11 4.88 22.88
C ARG A 21 -12.40 6.19 22.52
N THR A 22 -11.09 6.14 22.29
CA THR A 22 -10.28 7.32 21.99
C THR A 22 -10.67 7.98 20.66
N VAL A 23 -10.88 7.18 19.60
CA VAL A 23 -11.23 7.71 18.28
C VAL A 23 -12.74 7.77 18.02
N ASN A 24 -13.56 7.33 19.00
CA ASN A 24 -15.01 7.26 18.91
C ASN A 24 -15.51 6.50 17.65
N LEU A 25 -14.89 5.35 17.35
CA LEU A 25 -15.29 4.47 16.24
C LEU A 25 -15.53 3.05 16.75
N PRO A 26 -16.45 2.28 16.14
CA PRO A 26 -16.65 0.88 16.52
C PRO A 26 -15.37 0.03 16.35
N MET A 27 -15.14 -0.93 17.26
CA MET A 27 -13.96 -1.81 17.21
C MET A 27 -13.76 -2.52 15.86
N HIS A 28 -14.84 -2.93 15.18
CA HIS A 28 -14.75 -3.60 13.88
C HIS A 28 -14.27 -2.66 12.76
N VAL A 29 -14.59 -1.35 12.85
CA VAL A 29 -14.10 -0.35 11.89
C VAL A 29 -12.60 -0.16 12.06
N ILE A 30 -12.13 -0.06 13.32
CA ILE A 30 -10.70 0.07 13.63
C ILE A 30 -9.93 -1.19 13.21
N ALA A 31 -10.48 -2.38 13.50
CA ALA A 31 -9.88 -3.63 13.07
C ALA A 31 -9.79 -3.72 11.53
N GLY A 32 -10.85 -3.31 10.81
CA GLY A 32 -10.84 -3.24 9.35
C GLY A 32 -9.77 -2.29 8.81
N GLN A 33 -9.67 -1.09 9.39
CA GLN A 33 -8.65 -0.12 9.02
C GLN A 33 -7.23 -0.67 9.25
N ALA A 34 -6.98 -1.27 10.42
CA ALA A 34 -5.67 -1.84 10.75
C ALA A 34 -5.28 -2.99 9.80
N ILE A 35 -6.25 -3.81 9.37
CA ILE A 35 -6.01 -4.86 8.38
C ILE A 35 -5.65 -4.25 7.02
N GLU A 36 -6.36 -3.22 6.58
CA GLU A 36 -6.06 -2.54 5.31
C GLU A 36 -4.70 -1.82 5.34
N ASP A 37 -4.33 -1.22 6.46
CA ASP A 37 -3.00 -0.63 6.67
C ASP A 37 -1.90 -1.70 6.59
N TYR A 38 -2.09 -2.85 7.24
CA TYR A 38 -1.15 -3.96 7.16
C TYR A 38 -1.05 -4.54 5.75
N ARG A 39 -2.19 -4.70 5.06
CA ARG A 39 -2.23 -5.17 3.67
C ARG A 39 -1.45 -4.24 2.74
N ARG A 40 -1.65 -2.91 2.86
CA ARG A 40 -0.89 -1.91 2.09
C ARG A 40 0.61 -1.98 2.39
N LYS A 41 0.98 -2.13 3.66
CA LYS A 41 2.38 -2.27 4.07
C LYS A 41 3.04 -3.48 3.40
N VAL A 42 2.42 -4.65 3.50
CA VAL A 42 2.94 -5.89 2.87
C VAL A 42 3.08 -5.74 1.35
N LEU A 43 2.09 -5.12 0.69
CA LEU A 43 2.16 -4.86 -0.75
C LEU A 43 3.34 -3.96 -1.11
N LEU A 44 3.55 -2.87 -0.36
CA LEU A 44 4.65 -1.93 -0.60
C LEU A 44 6.00 -2.57 -0.33
N GLU A 45 6.13 -3.40 0.71
CA GLU A 45 7.35 -4.15 1.00
C GLU A 45 7.71 -5.10 -0.15
N ALA A 46 6.74 -5.90 -0.60
CA ALA A 46 6.94 -6.80 -1.74
C ALA A 46 7.29 -6.05 -3.04
N THR A 47 6.65 -4.91 -3.29
CA THR A 47 6.93 -4.06 -4.45
C THR A 47 8.35 -3.50 -4.39
N ASN A 48 8.78 -3.03 -3.21
CA ASN A 48 10.12 -2.53 -3.00
C ASN A 48 11.17 -3.64 -3.17
N GLU A 49 10.93 -4.84 -2.63
CA GLU A 49 11.81 -6.00 -2.84
C GLU A 49 11.97 -6.35 -4.32
N ALA A 50 10.87 -6.41 -5.07
CA ALA A 50 10.89 -6.65 -6.51
C ALA A 50 11.65 -5.53 -7.26
N PHE A 51 11.45 -4.28 -6.86
CA PHE A 51 12.17 -3.14 -7.42
C PHE A 51 13.69 -3.22 -7.15
N GLN A 52 14.10 -3.59 -5.93
CA GLN A 52 15.52 -3.77 -5.61
C GLN A 52 16.13 -4.93 -6.41
N ALA A 53 15.40 -6.03 -6.58
CA ALA A 53 15.83 -7.15 -7.43
C ALA A 53 16.01 -6.72 -8.89
N LEU A 54 15.09 -5.91 -9.41
CA LEU A 54 15.20 -5.33 -10.76
C LEU A 54 16.43 -4.42 -10.90
N ARG A 55 16.65 -3.49 -9.95
CA ARG A 55 17.84 -2.61 -9.97
C ARG A 55 19.15 -3.38 -9.86
N GLY A 56 19.14 -4.50 -9.13
CA GLY A 56 20.30 -5.38 -8.98
C GLY A 56 20.65 -6.17 -10.25
N ASN A 57 19.76 -6.19 -11.26
CA ASN A 57 20.00 -6.82 -12.55
C ASN A 57 20.30 -5.75 -13.63
N PRO A 58 21.57 -5.55 -14.02
CA PRO A 58 21.95 -4.47 -14.93
C PRO A 58 21.27 -4.51 -16.30
N LEU A 59 20.97 -5.71 -16.82
CA LEU A 59 20.31 -5.87 -18.12
C LEU A 59 18.85 -5.41 -18.04
N GLN A 60 18.08 -5.97 -17.10
CA GLN A 60 16.68 -5.60 -16.91
C GLN A 60 16.51 -4.15 -16.45
N TRP A 61 17.46 -3.62 -15.68
CA TRP A 61 17.47 -2.22 -15.28
C TRP A 61 17.69 -1.29 -16.47
N ALA A 62 18.58 -1.64 -17.41
CA ALA A 62 18.79 -0.85 -18.62
C ALA A 62 17.54 -0.83 -19.51
N GLU A 63 16.82 -1.95 -19.62
CA GLU A 63 15.53 -2.05 -20.32
C GLU A 63 14.47 -1.16 -19.66
N GLU A 64 14.30 -1.23 -18.34
CA GLU A 64 13.34 -0.39 -17.61
C GLU A 64 13.64 1.11 -17.78
N VAL A 65 14.91 1.51 -17.71
CA VAL A 65 15.31 2.91 -17.88
C VAL A 65 15.04 3.39 -19.31
N ALA A 66 15.27 2.54 -20.32
CA ALA A 66 14.97 2.87 -21.70
C ALA A 66 13.46 3.05 -21.90
N GLU A 67 12.65 2.17 -21.32
CA GLU A 67 11.19 2.29 -21.33
C GLU A 67 10.74 3.58 -20.64
N ARG A 68 11.21 3.83 -19.41
CA ARG A 68 10.87 5.02 -18.64
C ARG A 68 11.18 6.30 -19.40
N LYS A 69 12.33 6.39 -20.08
CA LYS A 69 12.69 7.54 -20.92
C LYS A 69 11.73 7.73 -22.09
N ALA A 70 11.24 6.65 -22.69
CA ALA A 70 10.25 6.73 -23.76
C ALA A 70 8.90 7.27 -23.23
N TRP A 71 8.49 6.87 -22.03
CA TRP A 71 7.30 7.43 -21.36
C TRP A 71 7.49 8.89 -20.93
N GLU A 72 8.65 9.25 -20.39
CA GLU A 72 8.97 10.65 -20.03
C GLU A 72 8.90 11.58 -21.24
N ALA A 73 9.28 11.10 -22.43
CA ALA A 73 9.17 11.88 -23.67
C ALA A 73 7.72 12.24 -24.03
N THR A 74 6.72 11.45 -23.61
CA THR A 74 5.29 11.73 -23.83
C THR A 74 4.67 12.70 -22.81
N LEU A 75 5.43 13.10 -21.77
CA LEU A 75 4.92 13.98 -20.70
C LEU A 75 4.61 15.41 -21.19
N GLY A 76 5.26 15.84 -22.29
CA GLY A 76 5.05 17.15 -22.91
C GLY A 76 3.84 17.23 -23.84
N ASP A 77 3.32 16.08 -24.31
CA ASP A 77 2.32 16.02 -25.38
C ASP A 77 0.94 16.57 -24.96
N GLU A 78 0.66 16.69 -23.66
CA GLU A 78 -0.60 17.24 -23.14
C GLU A 78 -0.55 18.74 -22.79
N TRP A 79 0.63 19.35 -22.70
CA TRP A 79 0.77 20.77 -22.30
C TRP A 79 0.79 21.73 -23.50
N GLU A 80 1.14 21.24 -24.68
CA GLU A 80 1.25 22.05 -25.91
C GLU A 80 -0.10 22.25 -26.63
N ASN A 81 -1.17 21.59 -26.18
CA ASN A 81 -2.47 21.54 -26.86
C ASN A 81 -3.63 22.22 -26.09
N ARG A 82 -3.33 23.15 -25.16
CA ARG A 82 -4.38 23.97 -24.51
C ARG A 82 -4.66 25.24 -25.35
N PRO A 83 -5.89 25.46 -25.84
CA PRO A 83 -6.28 26.71 -26.49
C PRO A 83 -6.35 27.89 -25.51
#